data_AF-A0A0R3UNV9-F1
#
_entry.id   AF-A0A0R3UNV9-F1
#
_cell.length_a   1.000
_cell.length_b   1.000
_cell.length_c   1.000
_cell.angle_alpha   90.00
_cell.angle_beta   90.00
_cell.angle_gamma   90.00
#
_symmetry.space_group_name_H-M   'P 1'
#
loop_
_entity.id
_entity.type
_entity.pdbx_description
1 polymer ?
#
loop_
_entity_poly.entity_id
_entity_poly.type
_entity_poly.pdbx_seq_one_letter_code
_entity_poly.pdbx_strand_id
1 'polypeptide(L)'
;MKCDYMVYFLLVGLFFLIIIILLNKPGLAYIEKDEAVDEIPASLTCKWPPSTPKDFHSEGGYNITLCVRLDPRLSPTRKPKKYPLSYVFRNWKGRSIISFEELGRLSRRFWKLVRYPEVYRTYPQDVPLKQIVKAVKAGLPVTDMPKYNFPIRILKTSKSVCSNSTKHDLVIVVKSGILGWDARTAFREFMERDRARSPKLKVGVVFSLGLPRKHGGRLFNREGNIISLPEIGGDMLKQFDGKYDAVMERINWEIENYDDIVLADYEDTYYNLTWKTVTNLRWLSAFCNKYHANTFMIIDDDHRMNLSMVAPFLKSASTEQMRKSIFGFIANYDKALRSPSEKWYLSYREFPWDLMYQYPRGFSQFIGADIIDDMAIASAYTRYNYAPEDVYLGMVAFKLGVELHNVDSMYDHGQYAIMNTGKQPAMVARRDYFE
;
A
#
# COMPACT_ATOMS: atom_id res chain seq x y z
N MET A 1 -19.29 82.71 36.79
CA MET A 1 -19.15 81.84 35.60
C MET A 1 -19.66 80.46 35.95
N LYS A 2 -20.92 80.18 35.61
CA LYS A 2 -21.61 78.91 35.82
C LYS A 2 -21.97 78.38 34.43
N CYS A 3 -21.28 77.35 33.97
CA CYS A 3 -21.69 76.47 32.86
C CYS A 3 -20.84 75.20 32.99
N ASP A 4 -21.46 74.05 32.72
CA ASP A 4 -20.88 72.69 32.57
C ASP A 4 -21.47 71.58 33.45
N TYR A 5 -22.78 71.61 33.71
CA TYR A 5 -23.52 70.42 34.18
C TYR A 5 -24.81 70.11 33.39
N MET A 6 -25.09 70.83 32.29
CA MET A 6 -26.37 70.77 31.57
C MET A 6 -26.30 70.14 30.18
N VAL A 7 -25.28 69.32 29.89
CA VAL A 7 -25.19 68.55 28.63
C VAL A 7 -25.20 67.03 28.88
N TYR A 8 -24.93 66.58 30.11
CA TYR A 8 -24.81 65.15 30.42
C TYR A 8 -26.16 64.41 30.57
N PHE A 9 -27.27 65.11 30.85
CA PHE A 9 -28.58 64.47 31.07
C PHE A 9 -29.46 64.36 29.81
N LEU A 10 -29.13 65.05 28.71
CA LEU A 10 -29.94 65.00 27.47
C LEU A 10 -29.54 63.86 26.51
N LEU A 11 -28.32 63.32 26.61
CA LEU A 11 -27.86 62.23 25.73
C LEU A 11 -28.16 60.82 26.25
N VAL A 12 -28.34 60.64 27.55
CA VAL A 12 -28.66 59.32 28.15
C VAL A 12 -30.15 58.95 27.95
N GLY A 13 -31.04 59.95 27.82
CA GLY A 13 -32.48 59.73 27.61
C GLY A 13 -32.88 59.30 26.20
N LEU A 14 -32.13 59.66 25.15
CA LEU A 14 -32.45 59.26 23.77
C LEU A 14 -32.04 57.81 23.47
N PHE A 15 -31.07 57.26 24.20
CA PHE A 15 -30.51 55.93 23.92
C PHE A 15 -31.42 54.80 24.42
N PHE A 16 -32.21 55.03 25.48
CA PHE A 16 -33.17 54.03 26.00
C PHE A 16 -34.50 53.99 25.22
N LEU A 17 -34.90 55.07 24.54
CA LEU A 17 -36.17 55.12 23.80
C LEU A 17 -36.12 54.33 22.48
N ILE A 18 -34.95 54.21 21.86
CA ILE A 18 -34.75 53.43 20.62
C ILE A 18 -34.72 51.92 20.88
N ILE A 19 -34.30 51.50 22.08
CA ILE A 19 -34.21 50.08 22.47
C ILE A 19 -35.61 49.47 22.69
N ILE A 20 -36.60 50.24 23.16
CA ILE A 20 -37.96 49.72 23.42
C ILE A 20 -38.79 49.61 22.12
N ILE A 21 -38.55 50.47 21.11
CA ILE A 21 -39.30 50.43 19.84
C ILE A 21 -38.83 49.29 18.91
N LEU A 22 -37.58 48.82 19.05
CA LEU A 22 -37.06 47.70 18.25
C LEU A 22 -37.39 46.32 18.81
N LEU A 23 -37.87 46.22 20.06
CA LEU A 23 -38.19 44.94 20.71
C LEU A 23 -39.68 44.54 20.61
N ASN A 24 -40.53 45.34 19.97
CA ASN A 24 -41.97 45.06 19.84
C ASN A 24 -42.49 45.26 18.40
N LYS A 25 -42.15 44.34 17.49
CA LYS A 25 -42.97 44.09 16.29
C LYS A 25 -43.29 42.60 16.18
N PRO A 26 -44.58 42.23 16.05
CA PRO A 26 -44.99 40.86 15.84
C PRO A 26 -44.85 40.47 14.36
N GLY A 27 -44.41 39.24 14.12
CA GLY A 27 -44.72 38.48 12.91
C GLY A 27 -44.05 38.93 11.60
N LEU A 28 -42.94 38.29 11.29
CA LEU A 28 -42.68 37.78 9.94
C LEU A 28 -41.78 36.55 10.12
N ALA A 29 -42.38 35.38 9.94
CA ALA A 29 -41.67 34.11 9.95
C ALA A 29 -40.54 34.18 8.92
N TYR A 30 -39.31 34.34 9.40
CA TYR A 30 -38.16 34.00 8.61
C TYR A 30 -38.19 32.48 8.47
N ILE A 31 -38.52 32.03 7.27
CA ILE A 31 -38.27 30.67 6.82
C ILE A 31 -36.75 30.50 6.92
N GLU A 32 -36.28 29.86 7.99
CA GLU A 32 -35.03 29.11 7.94
C GLU A 32 -35.27 28.05 6.87
N LYS A 33 -34.86 28.38 5.64
CA LYS A 33 -34.45 27.32 4.73
C LYS A 33 -33.23 26.73 5.42
N ASP A 34 -33.47 25.64 6.13
CA ASP A 34 -32.52 24.54 6.11
C ASP A 34 -32.17 24.36 4.63
N GLU A 35 -31.04 24.93 4.21
CA GLU A 35 -30.31 24.38 3.09
C GLU A 35 -29.97 22.98 3.56
N ALA A 36 -30.87 22.04 3.25
CA ALA A 36 -30.52 20.65 3.12
C ALA A 36 -29.20 20.67 2.36
N VAL A 37 -28.12 20.34 3.07
CA VAL A 37 -26.89 19.94 2.42
C VAL A 37 -27.36 18.77 1.57
N ASP A 38 -27.61 19.03 0.28
CA ASP A 38 -28.00 18.01 -0.67
C ASP A 38 -27.08 16.84 -0.38
N GLU A 39 -27.66 15.72 0.07
CA GLU A 39 -26.89 14.51 0.28
C GLU A 39 -26.15 14.28 -1.01
N ILE A 40 -24.82 14.49 -0.98
CA ILE A 40 -23.97 14.24 -2.14
C ILE A 40 -24.34 12.82 -2.54
N PRO A 41 -24.89 12.60 -3.75
CA PRO A 41 -25.38 11.30 -4.14
C PRO A 41 -24.33 10.25 -3.80
N ALA A 42 -24.71 9.09 -3.28
CA ALA A 42 -23.75 8.05 -2.91
C ALA A 42 -22.75 7.76 -4.06
N SER A 43 -23.19 7.95 -5.31
CA SER A 43 -22.40 7.89 -6.55
C SER A 43 -21.32 8.98 -6.74
N LEU A 44 -21.23 9.98 -5.87
CA LEU A 44 -20.30 11.13 -5.91
C LEU A 44 -19.35 11.19 -4.70
N THR A 45 -19.50 10.31 -3.71
CA THR A 45 -18.58 10.26 -2.56
C THR A 45 -17.35 9.40 -2.88
N CYS A 46 -16.25 10.05 -3.30
CA CYS A 46 -14.95 9.41 -3.41
C CYS A 46 -14.42 9.00 -2.02
N LYS A 47 -14.81 7.81 -1.55
CA LYS A 47 -14.42 7.22 -0.25
C LYS A 47 -13.68 5.90 -0.44
N TRP A 48 -12.67 5.64 0.38
CA TRP A 48 -11.98 4.34 0.44
C TRP A 48 -11.81 3.85 1.88
N PRO A 49 -12.02 2.56 2.21
CA PRO A 49 -12.46 1.50 1.31
C PRO A 49 -13.91 1.71 0.83
N PRO A 50 -14.29 1.12 -0.33
CA PRO A 50 -15.68 1.06 -0.76
C PRO A 50 -16.54 0.30 0.25
N SER A 51 -17.84 0.58 0.30
CA SER A 51 -18.74 -0.08 1.25
C SER A 51 -19.02 -1.52 0.82
N THR A 52 -19.16 -1.74 -0.50
CA THR A 52 -19.34 -3.07 -1.07
C THR A 52 -18.58 -3.23 -2.40
N PRO A 53 -18.19 -4.47 -2.78
CA PRO A 53 -17.65 -4.76 -4.10
C PRO A 53 -18.52 -4.30 -5.28
N LYS A 54 -19.84 -4.17 -5.10
CA LYS A 54 -20.76 -3.73 -6.14
C LYS A 54 -20.55 -2.26 -6.51
N ASP A 55 -20.06 -1.44 -5.57
CA ASP A 55 -19.92 0.01 -5.74
C ASP A 55 -18.86 0.38 -6.79
N PHE A 56 -17.96 -0.54 -7.11
CA PHE A 56 -16.84 -0.33 -8.04
C PHE A 56 -16.74 -1.42 -9.13
N HIS A 57 -17.78 -2.20 -9.32
CA HIS A 57 -17.88 -3.20 -10.38
C HIS A 57 -18.43 -2.58 -11.68
N SER A 58 -17.88 -2.98 -12.82
CA SER A 58 -18.29 -2.59 -14.18
C SER A 58 -18.19 -3.79 -15.13
N GLU A 59 -18.64 -3.67 -16.39
CA GLU A 59 -18.55 -4.75 -17.39
C GLU A 59 -17.13 -5.34 -17.54
N GLY A 60 -16.09 -4.55 -17.23
CA GLY A 60 -14.67 -4.97 -17.28
C GLY A 60 -14.08 -5.48 -15.96
N GLY A 61 -14.91 -5.79 -14.95
CA GLY A 61 -14.48 -6.19 -13.61
C GLY A 61 -14.49 -5.06 -12.59
N TYR A 62 -13.72 -5.20 -11.52
CA TYR A 62 -13.72 -4.29 -10.38
C TYR A 62 -12.62 -3.25 -10.49
N ASN A 63 -12.96 -1.96 -10.57
CA ASN A 63 -11.98 -0.89 -10.62
C ASN A 63 -11.47 -0.54 -9.21
N ILE A 64 -10.27 -0.99 -8.87
CA ILE A 64 -9.64 -0.72 -7.57
C ILE A 64 -8.72 0.50 -7.63
N THR A 65 -8.93 1.41 -8.58
CA THR A 65 -8.28 2.71 -8.62
C THR A 65 -8.92 3.63 -7.59
N LEU A 66 -8.13 4.32 -6.75
CA LEU A 66 -8.71 5.16 -5.70
C LEU A 66 -9.48 6.33 -6.31
N CYS A 67 -10.72 6.53 -5.90
CA CYS A 67 -11.46 7.77 -6.16
C CYS A 67 -10.95 8.84 -5.20
N VAL A 68 -10.40 9.95 -5.71
CA VAL A 68 -9.89 11.05 -4.89
C VAL A 68 -10.30 12.38 -5.51
N ARG A 69 -10.67 13.35 -4.68
CA ARG A 69 -11.08 14.71 -5.12
C ARG A 69 -10.19 15.74 -4.47
N LEU A 70 -9.70 16.70 -5.24
CA LEU A 70 -8.99 17.86 -4.70
C LEU A 70 -9.99 18.82 -4.03
N ASP A 71 -9.59 19.47 -2.94
CA ASP A 71 -10.34 20.60 -2.40
C ASP A 71 -10.54 21.65 -3.51
N PRO A 72 -11.80 22.06 -3.81
CA PRO A 72 -12.10 22.96 -4.92
C PRO A 72 -11.45 24.35 -4.78
N ARG A 73 -11.01 24.73 -3.57
CA ARG A 73 -10.29 25.97 -3.31
C ARG A 73 -8.80 25.88 -3.66
N LEU A 74 -8.29 24.68 -3.90
CA LEU A 74 -6.89 24.42 -4.21
C LEU A 74 -6.71 24.13 -5.71
N SER A 75 -5.54 24.46 -6.23
CA SER A 75 -5.09 24.04 -7.55
C SER A 75 -4.03 22.95 -7.41
N PRO A 76 -3.99 21.94 -8.31
CA PRO A 76 -2.97 20.90 -8.25
C PRO A 76 -1.55 21.48 -8.25
N THR A 77 -0.76 21.13 -7.23
CA THR A 77 0.64 21.57 -7.12
C THR A 77 1.52 20.85 -8.15
N ARG A 78 1.96 21.60 -9.17
CA ARG A 78 2.86 21.07 -10.22
C ARG A 78 4.34 21.20 -9.89
N LYS A 79 4.72 22.07 -8.94
CA LYS A 79 6.12 22.31 -8.59
C LYS A 79 6.66 21.16 -7.71
N PRO A 80 7.82 20.57 -8.05
CA PRO A 80 8.48 19.60 -7.19
C PRO A 80 8.79 20.20 -5.81
N LYS A 81 8.59 19.41 -4.75
CA LYS A 81 8.99 19.81 -3.40
C LYS A 81 10.51 19.91 -3.34
N LYS A 82 11.02 20.95 -2.68
CA LYS A 82 12.44 21.19 -2.50
C LYS A 82 12.79 21.20 -1.02
N TYR A 83 14.01 20.77 -0.72
CA TYR A 83 14.54 20.60 0.63
C TYR A 83 15.84 21.39 0.78
N PRO A 84 16.07 22.08 1.90
CA PRO A 84 17.40 22.60 2.22
C PRO A 84 18.43 21.47 2.20
N LEU A 85 19.61 21.69 1.60
CA LEU A 85 20.66 20.67 1.61
C LEU A 85 21.14 20.34 3.02
N SER A 86 21.01 21.26 3.98
CA SER A 86 21.27 21.02 5.41
C SER A 86 20.29 20.05 6.08
N TYR A 87 19.10 19.87 5.51
CA TYR A 87 18.16 18.84 5.94
C TYR A 87 18.65 17.43 5.55
N VAL A 88 19.26 17.33 4.36
CA VAL A 88 19.69 16.06 3.76
C VAL A 88 21.11 15.67 4.16
N PHE A 89 22.02 16.64 4.27
CA PHE A 89 23.44 16.41 4.53
C PHE A 89 23.91 17.14 5.79
N ARG A 90 24.71 16.45 6.60
CA ARG A 90 25.38 16.99 7.78
C ARG A 90 26.37 18.09 7.38
N ASN A 91 26.59 19.04 8.28
CA ASN A 91 27.61 20.10 8.15
C ASN A 91 27.45 21.03 6.92
N TRP A 92 26.28 21.04 6.28
CA TRP A 92 26.02 21.96 5.17
C TRP A 92 25.69 23.37 5.68
N LYS A 93 26.55 24.35 5.38
CA LYS A 93 26.40 25.75 5.85
C LYS A 93 25.68 26.67 4.86
N GLY A 94 25.43 26.22 3.62
CA GLY A 94 24.78 27.02 2.58
C GLY A 94 23.25 27.02 2.64
N ARG A 95 22.61 27.94 1.91
CA ARG A 95 21.14 28.04 1.77
C ARG A 95 20.55 27.30 0.57
N SER A 96 21.37 26.53 -0.13
CA SER A 96 20.96 25.77 -1.31
C SER A 96 19.81 24.80 -1.00
N ILE A 97 18.84 24.75 -1.90
CA ILE A 97 17.70 23.84 -1.86
C ILE A 97 17.74 22.88 -3.05
N ILE A 98 17.16 21.70 -2.89
CA ILE A 98 17.20 20.64 -3.90
C ILE A 98 15.89 19.86 -3.97
N SER A 99 15.45 19.46 -5.17
CA SER A 99 14.35 18.51 -5.36
C SER A 99 14.83 17.05 -5.28
N PHE A 100 13.89 16.11 -5.14
CA PHE A 100 14.23 14.69 -5.14
C PHE A 100 14.89 14.26 -6.46
N GLU A 101 14.41 14.76 -7.61
CA GLU A 101 14.97 14.45 -8.93
C GLU A 101 16.40 14.98 -9.10
N GLU A 102 16.73 16.08 -8.43
CA GLU A 102 18.07 16.67 -8.42
C GLU A 102 19.02 15.88 -7.49
N LEU A 103 18.53 15.26 -6.40
CA LEU A 103 19.35 14.44 -5.50
C LEU A 103 20.07 13.31 -6.24
N GLY A 104 19.38 12.62 -7.16
CA GLY A 104 19.96 11.52 -7.94
C GLY A 104 21.11 11.92 -8.86
N ARG A 105 21.30 13.24 -9.11
CA ARG A 105 22.37 13.78 -9.96
C ARG A 105 23.54 14.36 -9.15
N LEU A 106 23.42 14.43 -7.82
CA LEU A 106 24.48 14.97 -6.99
C LEU A 106 25.73 14.09 -7.01
N SER A 107 26.89 14.74 -6.99
CA SER A 107 28.18 14.06 -6.83
C SER A 107 28.18 13.15 -5.60
N ARG A 108 28.65 11.91 -5.78
CA ARG A 108 28.70 10.89 -4.73
C ARG A 108 29.54 11.31 -3.51
N ARG A 109 30.44 12.28 -3.64
CA ARG A 109 31.25 12.81 -2.52
C ARG A 109 30.40 13.35 -1.36
N PHE A 110 29.22 13.89 -1.64
CA PHE A 110 28.32 14.45 -0.62
C PHE A 110 27.60 13.38 0.19
N TRP A 111 27.44 12.18 -0.38
CA TRP A 111 26.64 11.11 0.20
C TRP A 111 27.26 10.47 1.45
N LYS A 112 28.55 10.70 1.69
CA LYS A 112 29.22 10.37 2.96
C LYS A 112 28.66 11.16 4.16
N LEU A 113 28.02 12.30 3.90
CA LEU A 113 27.48 13.21 4.92
C LEU A 113 25.95 13.08 5.07
N VAL A 114 25.32 12.12 4.40
CA VAL A 114 23.85 12.00 4.41
C VAL A 114 23.30 11.77 5.83
N ARG A 115 22.11 12.31 6.09
CA ARG A 115 21.35 12.12 7.32
C ARG A 115 20.33 10.99 7.17
N TYR A 116 20.59 9.86 7.80
CA TYR A 116 19.61 8.79 7.98
C TYR A 116 18.99 8.90 9.39
N PRO A 117 17.67 8.73 9.54
CA PRO A 117 16.67 8.37 8.52
C PRO A 117 16.05 9.57 7.78
N GLU A 118 16.45 10.82 8.05
CA GLU A 118 15.75 12.02 7.57
C GLU A 118 15.67 12.09 6.04
N VAL A 119 16.70 11.60 5.35
CA VAL A 119 16.73 11.63 3.90
C VAL A 119 15.60 10.83 3.25
N TYR A 120 15.11 9.78 3.92
CA TYR A 120 13.99 8.97 3.42
C TYR A 120 12.68 9.78 3.31
N ARG A 121 12.54 10.87 4.08
CA ARG A 121 11.36 11.78 3.97
C ARG A 121 11.30 12.52 2.64
N THR A 122 12.39 12.53 1.88
CA THR A 122 12.40 13.10 0.52
C THR A 122 11.74 12.18 -0.52
N TYR A 123 11.40 10.93 -0.17
CA TYR A 123 10.87 9.97 -1.13
C TYR A 123 9.52 10.40 -1.73
N PRO A 124 9.36 10.43 -3.06
CA PRO A 124 8.15 10.91 -3.69
C PRO A 124 6.92 10.04 -3.38
N GLN A 125 5.71 10.58 -3.24
CA GLN A 125 5.32 11.99 -3.11
C GLN A 125 5.31 12.37 -1.61
N ASP A 126 5.94 13.48 -1.24
CA ASP A 126 6.03 13.97 0.14
C ASP A 126 4.92 14.99 0.42
N VAL A 127 3.82 14.47 0.98
CA VAL A 127 2.54 15.16 1.27
C VAL A 127 2.10 14.82 2.71
N PRO A 128 1.15 15.57 3.30
CA PRO A 128 0.62 15.26 4.64
C PRO A 128 -0.24 13.98 4.64
N LEU A 129 0.42 12.82 4.47
CA LEU A 129 -0.22 11.56 4.15
C LEU A 129 -1.24 11.10 5.20
N LYS A 130 -0.95 11.28 6.49
CA LYS A 130 -1.90 10.94 7.57
C LYS A 130 -3.22 11.72 7.47
N GLN A 131 -3.16 12.99 7.07
CA GLN A 131 -4.35 13.83 6.90
C GLN A 131 -5.12 13.41 5.64
N ILE A 132 -4.40 13.14 4.55
CA ILE A 132 -4.96 12.64 3.29
C ILE A 132 -5.68 11.30 3.50
N VAL A 133 -5.06 10.35 4.19
CA VAL A 133 -5.66 9.05 4.52
C VAL A 133 -6.96 9.25 5.31
N LYS A 134 -6.95 10.10 6.34
CA LYS A 134 -8.16 10.43 7.11
C LYS A 134 -9.26 11.04 6.22
N ALA A 135 -8.92 11.95 5.33
CA ALA A 135 -9.86 12.60 4.42
C ALA A 135 -10.47 11.60 3.42
N VAL A 136 -9.64 10.78 2.76
CA VAL A 136 -10.09 9.76 1.80
C VAL A 136 -11.00 8.72 2.48
N LYS A 137 -10.67 8.28 3.71
CA LYS A 137 -11.54 7.38 4.49
C LYS A 137 -12.87 7.99 4.89
N ALA A 138 -12.92 9.32 5.03
CA ALA A 138 -14.13 10.07 5.32
C ALA A 138 -14.89 10.50 4.06
N GLY A 139 -14.40 10.20 2.85
CA GLY A 139 -15.00 10.68 1.60
C GLY A 139 -14.79 12.18 1.31
N LEU A 140 -13.90 12.82 2.06
CA LEU A 140 -13.63 14.26 1.99
C LEU A 140 -12.57 14.60 0.93
N PRO A 141 -12.60 15.82 0.37
CA PRO A 141 -11.54 16.29 -0.52
C PRO A 141 -10.16 16.31 0.16
N VAL A 142 -9.11 16.17 -0.63
CA VAL A 142 -7.71 16.15 -0.18
C VAL A 142 -6.97 17.43 -0.58
N THR A 143 -5.83 17.68 0.07
CA THR A 143 -4.94 18.80 -0.26
C THR A 143 -4.09 18.54 -1.49
N ASP A 144 -3.80 17.27 -1.78
CA ASP A 144 -2.89 16.85 -2.84
C ASP A 144 -3.45 15.65 -3.58
N MET A 145 -3.49 15.73 -4.91
CA MET A 145 -3.85 14.60 -5.76
C MET A 145 -2.73 13.55 -5.77
N PRO A 146 -3.07 12.25 -5.81
CA PRO A 146 -2.08 11.19 -5.84
C PRO A 146 -1.39 11.11 -7.22
N LYS A 147 -0.06 11.12 -7.23
CA LYS A 147 0.74 10.97 -8.47
C LYS A 147 0.93 9.53 -8.93
N TYR A 148 0.68 8.55 -8.06
CA TYR A 148 0.93 7.13 -8.32
C TYR A 148 -0.36 6.31 -8.22
N ASN A 149 -1.51 6.93 -8.46
CA ASN A 149 -2.81 6.25 -8.51
C ASN A 149 -3.10 5.72 -9.91
N PHE A 150 -2.25 4.83 -10.39
CA PHE A 150 -2.44 4.27 -11.72
C PHE A 150 -3.68 3.36 -11.78
N PRO A 151 -4.36 3.29 -12.94
CA PRO A 151 -5.52 2.43 -13.09
C PRO A 151 -5.19 0.96 -12.87
N ILE A 152 -5.98 0.28 -12.04
CA ILE A 152 -5.90 -1.18 -11.83
C ILE A 152 -7.33 -1.73 -11.73
N ARG A 153 -7.60 -2.82 -12.46
CA ARG A 153 -8.82 -3.60 -12.36
C ARG A 153 -8.55 -5.02 -11.90
N ILE A 154 -9.40 -5.52 -11.03
CA ILE A 154 -9.52 -6.95 -10.76
C ILE A 154 -10.49 -7.53 -11.78
N LEU A 155 -9.98 -8.40 -12.65
CA LEU A 155 -10.74 -9.05 -13.72
C LEU A 155 -11.52 -10.25 -13.18
N LYS A 156 -10.92 -11.01 -12.27
CA LYS A 156 -11.51 -12.17 -11.59
C LYS A 156 -11.01 -12.22 -10.15
N THR A 157 -11.86 -12.65 -9.24
CA THR A 157 -11.53 -12.86 -7.83
C THR A 157 -12.32 -14.06 -7.30
N SER A 158 -11.82 -14.68 -6.23
CA SER A 158 -12.53 -15.71 -5.48
C SER A 158 -13.93 -15.25 -5.07
N LYS A 159 -14.91 -16.15 -5.20
CA LYS A 159 -16.29 -15.97 -4.71
C LYS A 159 -16.45 -16.45 -3.28
N SER A 160 -15.56 -17.34 -2.81
CA SER A 160 -15.58 -17.87 -1.46
C SER A 160 -14.72 -17.04 -0.50
N VAL A 161 -13.48 -16.73 -0.84
CA VAL A 161 -12.56 -15.99 0.04
C VAL A 161 -12.92 -14.51 0.06
N CYS A 162 -13.02 -13.93 1.26
CA CYS A 162 -13.44 -12.54 1.48
C CYS A 162 -14.85 -12.24 0.95
N SER A 163 -15.72 -13.24 0.88
CA SER A 163 -17.15 -13.05 0.69
C SER A 163 -17.85 -12.68 2.00
N ASN A 164 -18.98 -11.96 1.92
CA ASN A 164 -19.76 -11.58 3.11
C ASN A 164 -20.23 -12.79 3.95
N SER A 165 -20.32 -13.98 3.34
CA SER A 165 -20.75 -15.22 4.00
C SER A 165 -19.62 -16.01 4.67
N THR A 166 -18.35 -15.60 4.50
CA THR A 166 -17.21 -16.35 5.02
C THR A 166 -16.41 -15.56 6.06
N LYS A 167 -16.03 -16.25 7.14
CA LYS A 167 -15.19 -15.70 8.20
C LYS A 167 -13.89 -16.50 8.26
N HIS A 168 -12.78 -15.79 8.09
CA HIS A 168 -11.43 -16.33 8.14
C HIS A 168 -10.70 -15.69 9.33
N ASP A 169 -9.96 -16.50 10.07
CA ASP A 169 -9.04 -16.03 11.12
C ASP A 169 -7.75 -15.48 10.49
N LEU A 170 -7.42 -15.96 9.28
CA LEU A 170 -6.31 -15.50 8.46
C LEU A 170 -6.67 -15.61 6.98
N VAL A 171 -6.45 -14.54 6.21
CA VAL A 171 -6.46 -14.60 4.75
C VAL A 171 -5.02 -14.51 4.25
N ILE A 172 -4.63 -15.45 3.39
CA ILE A 172 -3.31 -15.57 2.79
C ILE A 172 -3.41 -15.22 1.31
N VAL A 173 -2.68 -14.19 0.89
CA VAL A 173 -2.49 -13.83 -0.51
C VAL A 173 -1.13 -14.35 -0.97
N VAL A 174 -1.15 -15.39 -1.79
CA VAL A 174 0.05 -15.99 -2.36
C VAL A 174 0.44 -15.23 -3.62
N LYS A 175 1.57 -14.55 -3.61
CA LYS A 175 2.19 -13.98 -4.79
C LYS A 175 2.68 -15.13 -5.67
N SER A 176 2.06 -15.30 -6.83
CA SER A 176 2.47 -16.30 -7.82
C SER A 176 2.65 -15.64 -9.17
N GLY A 177 3.57 -16.17 -9.98
CA GLY A 177 3.73 -15.75 -11.37
C GLY A 177 2.65 -16.36 -12.25
N ILE A 178 2.22 -15.64 -13.29
CA ILE A 178 1.22 -16.14 -14.25
C ILE A 178 1.58 -17.50 -14.89
N LEU A 179 2.88 -17.82 -15.00
CA LEU A 179 3.40 -19.09 -15.53
C LEU A 179 3.70 -20.14 -14.43
N GLY A 180 3.40 -19.85 -13.16
CA GLY A 180 3.72 -20.66 -11.98
C GLY A 180 2.72 -21.77 -11.65
N TRP A 181 2.15 -22.46 -12.65
CA TRP A 181 1.08 -23.45 -12.43
C TRP A 181 1.48 -24.55 -11.44
N ASP A 182 2.67 -25.13 -11.61
CA ASP A 182 3.14 -26.24 -10.76
C ASP A 182 3.39 -25.76 -9.32
N ALA A 183 3.84 -24.51 -9.14
CA ALA A 183 4.00 -23.91 -7.82
C ALA A 183 2.65 -23.75 -7.11
N ARG A 184 1.61 -23.30 -7.83
CA ARG A 184 0.24 -23.19 -7.29
C ARG A 184 -0.35 -24.55 -6.94
N THR A 185 -0.21 -25.55 -7.82
CA THR A 185 -0.65 -26.93 -7.54
C THR A 185 0.01 -27.48 -6.27
N ALA A 186 1.34 -27.40 -6.17
CA ALA A 186 2.06 -27.84 -4.98
C ALA A 186 1.68 -27.05 -3.72
N PHE A 187 1.34 -25.77 -3.84
CA PHE A 187 0.87 -24.95 -2.73
C PHE A 187 -0.53 -25.39 -2.26
N ARG A 188 -1.46 -25.71 -3.18
CA ARG A 188 -2.78 -26.25 -2.83
C ARG A 188 -2.66 -27.57 -2.06
N GLU A 189 -1.88 -28.51 -2.57
CA GLU A 189 -1.64 -29.80 -1.91
C GLU A 189 -1.00 -29.63 -0.51
N PHE A 190 -0.07 -28.69 -0.38
CA PHE A 190 0.51 -28.35 0.91
C PHE A 190 -0.56 -27.84 1.88
N MET A 191 -1.38 -26.88 1.46
CA MET A 191 -2.41 -26.27 2.31
C MET A 191 -3.49 -27.26 2.73
N GLU A 192 -3.84 -28.25 1.90
CA GLU A 192 -4.73 -29.34 2.28
C GLU A 192 -4.18 -30.13 3.48
N ARG A 193 -2.90 -30.50 3.42
CA ARG A 193 -2.23 -31.22 4.53
C ARG A 193 -2.07 -30.35 5.77
N ASP A 194 -1.66 -29.10 5.60
CA ASP A 194 -1.32 -28.25 6.74
C ASP A 194 -2.56 -27.73 7.47
N ARG A 195 -3.68 -27.51 6.77
CA ARG A 195 -4.98 -27.24 7.40
C ARG A 195 -5.43 -28.37 8.31
N ALA A 196 -5.16 -29.63 7.95
CA ALA A 196 -5.48 -30.79 8.79
C ALA A 196 -4.71 -30.79 10.12
N ARG A 197 -3.53 -30.16 10.17
CA ARG A 197 -2.71 -30.01 11.40
C ARG A 197 -3.20 -28.88 12.31
N SER A 198 -3.93 -27.89 11.76
CA SER A 198 -4.48 -26.76 12.51
C SER A 198 -5.97 -26.53 12.19
N PRO A 199 -6.86 -27.50 12.51
CA PRO A 199 -8.26 -27.48 12.08
C PRO A 199 -9.10 -26.35 12.71
N LYS A 200 -8.60 -25.73 13.79
CA LYS A 200 -9.26 -24.61 14.47
C LYS A 200 -9.01 -23.26 13.79
N LEU A 201 -7.99 -23.15 12.95
CA LEU A 201 -7.63 -21.92 12.26
C LEU A 201 -8.31 -21.88 10.88
N LYS A 202 -9.28 -20.99 10.70
CA LYS A 202 -9.98 -20.83 9.41
C LYS A 202 -9.15 -19.97 8.47
N VAL A 203 -8.52 -20.62 7.49
CA VAL A 203 -7.60 -19.96 6.55
C VAL A 203 -8.23 -19.83 5.17
N GLY A 204 -8.36 -18.60 4.66
CA GLY A 204 -8.68 -18.32 3.26
C GLY A 204 -7.39 -18.15 2.46
N VAL A 205 -7.29 -18.72 1.27
CA VAL A 205 -6.07 -18.65 0.43
C VAL A 205 -6.48 -18.19 -0.96
N VAL A 206 -5.76 -17.20 -1.50
CA VAL A 206 -5.88 -16.79 -2.91
C VAL A 206 -4.50 -16.61 -3.53
N PHE A 207 -4.35 -16.92 -4.82
CA PHE A 207 -3.19 -16.61 -5.64
C PHE A 207 -3.41 -15.28 -6.36
N SER A 208 -2.46 -14.35 -6.20
CA SER A 208 -2.47 -13.05 -6.86
C SER A 208 -1.66 -13.07 -8.14
N LEU A 209 -2.33 -12.82 -9.26
CA LEU A 209 -1.82 -12.90 -10.62
C LEU A 209 -2.07 -11.60 -11.39
N GLY A 210 -1.21 -11.31 -12.37
CA GLY A 210 -1.47 -10.32 -13.42
C GLY A 210 -1.72 -11.01 -14.77
N LEU A 211 -1.71 -10.25 -15.86
CA LEU A 211 -1.81 -10.73 -17.23
C LEU A 211 -0.44 -11.18 -17.80
N PRO A 212 -0.42 -12.17 -18.71
CA PRO A 212 0.83 -12.59 -19.32
C PRO A 212 1.46 -11.50 -20.18
N ARG A 213 2.79 -11.42 -20.10
CA ARG A 213 3.60 -10.60 -21.01
C ARG A 213 3.37 -11.07 -22.45
N LYS A 214 2.99 -10.15 -23.34
CA LYS A 214 2.74 -10.48 -24.75
C LYS A 214 4.02 -10.80 -25.50
N HIS A 215 5.03 -9.93 -25.39
CA HIS A 215 6.30 -10.02 -26.11
C HIS A 215 7.49 -9.49 -25.29
N GLY A 216 8.71 -9.82 -25.73
CA GLY A 216 9.97 -9.32 -25.18
C GLY A 216 10.69 -10.31 -24.26
N GLY A 217 10.10 -11.49 -24.02
CA GLY A 217 10.69 -12.56 -23.23
C GLY A 217 11.28 -12.07 -21.90
N ARG A 218 12.54 -12.45 -21.65
CA ARG A 218 13.27 -12.11 -20.41
C ARG A 218 13.97 -10.75 -20.41
N LEU A 219 13.87 -9.97 -21.48
CA LEU A 219 14.62 -8.73 -21.62
C LEU A 219 13.79 -7.53 -21.20
N PHE A 220 14.37 -6.69 -20.34
CA PHE A 220 13.73 -5.51 -19.79
C PHE A 220 14.64 -4.30 -20.00
N ASN A 221 14.07 -3.17 -20.44
CA ASN A 221 14.81 -1.91 -20.50
C ASN A 221 14.56 -1.12 -19.21
N ARG A 222 15.63 -0.83 -18.48
CA ARG A 222 15.62 0.01 -17.29
C ARG A 222 16.62 1.14 -17.44
N GLU A 223 16.10 2.32 -17.71
CA GLU A 223 16.87 3.55 -17.95
C GLU A 223 17.94 3.41 -19.06
N GLY A 224 17.61 2.72 -20.14
CA GLY A 224 18.54 2.45 -21.25
C GLY A 224 19.45 1.24 -21.02
N ASN A 225 19.40 0.62 -19.84
CA ASN A 225 20.11 -0.63 -19.58
C ASN A 225 19.20 -1.81 -19.91
N ILE A 226 19.69 -2.75 -20.71
CA ILE A 226 19.00 -4.01 -20.98
C ILE A 226 19.36 -4.97 -19.85
N ILE A 227 18.35 -5.34 -19.05
CA ILE A 227 18.47 -6.32 -17.97
C ILE A 227 17.82 -7.62 -18.44
N SER A 228 18.56 -8.72 -18.28
CA SER A 228 18.05 -10.06 -18.54
C SER A 228 17.58 -10.65 -17.22
N LEU A 229 16.28 -10.94 -17.10
CA LEU A 229 15.76 -11.64 -15.93
C LEU A 229 16.38 -13.06 -15.86
N PRO A 230 17.06 -13.43 -14.77
CA PRO A 230 17.70 -14.72 -14.66
C PRO A 230 16.70 -15.82 -14.27
N GLU A 231 17.23 -17.02 -14.06
CA GLU A 231 16.52 -18.16 -13.44
C GLU A 231 15.28 -18.63 -14.24
N ILE A 232 14.52 -19.52 -13.60
CA ILE A 232 13.29 -20.12 -14.15
C ILE A 232 12.30 -19.04 -14.59
N GLY A 233 12.18 -17.95 -13.82
CA GLY A 233 11.29 -16.84 -14.19
C GLY A 233 11.63 -16.25 -15.56
N GLY A 234 12.92 -16.03 -15.85
CA GLY A 234 13.35 -15.58 -17.16
C GLY A 234 13.22 -16.66 -18.24
N ASP A 235 13.46 -17.93 -17.93
CA ASP A 235 13.38 -19.03 -18.92
C ASP A 235 11.94 -19.19 -19.40
N MET A 236 10.99 -19.16 -18.47
CA MET A 236 9.56 -19.26 -18.75
C MET A 236 9.07 -18.09 -19.61
N LEU A 237 9.50 -16.86 -19.32
CA LEU A 237 9.15 -15.71 -20.17
C LEU A 237 9.65 -15.87 -21.61
N LYS A 238 10.84 -16.43 -21.80
CA LYS A 238 11.38 -16.70 -23.15
C LYS A 238 10.61 -17.82 -23.86
N GLN A 239 10.27 -18.88 -23.16
CA GLN A 239 9.54 -20.03 -23.70
C GLN A 239 8.09 -19.69 -24.12
N PHE A 240 7.46 -18.76 -23.40
CA PHE A 240 6.07 -18.35 -23.60
C PHE A 240 5.91 -17.00 -24.33
N ASP A 241 6.99 -16.48 -24.91
CA ASP A 241 6.94 -15.25 -25.72
C ASP A 241 5.97 -15.42 -26.90
N GLY A 242 5.04 -14.47 -27.06
CA GLY A 242 3.99 -14.53 -28.08
C GLY A 242 2.87 -15.55 -27.83
N LYS A 243 2.83 -16.22 -26.68
CA LYS A 243 1.83 -17.26 -26.36
C LYS A 243 0.73 -16.76 -25.40
N TYR A 244 0.33 -15.49 -25.53
CA TYR A 244 -0.63 -14.85 -24.62
C TYR A 244 -1.92 -15.67 -24.48
N ASP A 245 -2.55 -16.06 -25.60
CA ASP A 245 -3.85 -16.75 -25.58
C ASP A 245 -3.77 -18.13 -24.93
N ALA A 246 -2.72 -18.91 -25.22
CA ALA A 246 -2.51 -20.22 -24.62
C ALA A 246 -2.28 -20.14 -23.09
N VAL A 247 -1.58 -19.10 -22.62
CA VAL A 247 -1.42 -18.87 -21.18
C VAL A 247 -2.76 -18.50 -20.55
N MET A 248 -3.52 -17.61 -21.19
CA MET A 248 -4.83 -17.19 -20.68
C MET A 248 -5.86 -18.33 -20.67
N GLU A 249 -5.85 -19.22 -21.66
CA GLU A 249 -6.70 -20.42 -21.68
C GLU A 249 -6.47 -21.28 -20.43
N ARG A 250 -5.20 -21.57 -20.10
CA ARG A 250 -4.86 -22.36 -18.91
C ARG A 250 -5.22 -21.66 -17.61
N ILE A 251 -5.11 -20.33 -17.56
CA ILE A 251 -5.49 -19.54 -16.38
C ILE A 251 -7.00 -19.48 -16.20
N ASN A 252 -7.76 -19.33 -17.28
CA ASN A 252 -9.22 -19.37 -17.21
C ASN A 252 -9.71 -20.74 -16.72
N TRP A 253 -9.10 -21.83 -17.21
CA TRP A 253 -9.37 -23.17 -16.69
C TRP A 253 -9.09 -23.25 -15.18
N GLU A 254 -7.97 -22.70 -14.70
CA GLU A 254 -7.64 -22.71 -13.27
C GLU A 254 -8.65 -21.89 -12.43
N ILE A 255 -9.07 -20.71 -12.94
CA ILE A 255 -10.09 -19.87 -12.30
C ILE A 255 -11.42 -20.61 -12.15
N GLU A 256 -11.82 -21.36 -13.17
CA GLU A 256 -13.07 -22.13 -13.19
C GLU A 256 -13.06 -23.32 -12.23
N ASN A 257 -11.88 -23.91 -11.97
CA ASN A 257 -11.77 -25.15 -11.20
C ASN A 257 -11.44 -24.96 -9.70
N TYR A 258 -10.77 -23.86 -9.30
CA TYR A 258 -10.24 -23.74 -7.92
C TYR A 258 -10.79 -22.57 -7.08
N ASP A 259 -11.49 -21.59 -7.66
CA ASP A 259 -12.05 -20.41 -6.96
C ASP A 259 -11.04 -19.67 -6.03
N ASP A 260 -9.75 -19.68 -6.39
CA ASP A 260 -8.67 -19.16 -5.54
C ASP A 260 -7.76 -18.17 -6.27
N ILE A 261 -8.17 -17.61 -7.42
CA ILE A 261 -7.38 -16.64 -8.17
C ILE A 261 -7.93 -15.22 -8.01
N VAL A 262 -7.02 -14.28 -7.74
CA VAL A 262 -7.20 -12.85 -7.93
C VAL A 262 -6.37 -12.43 -9.15
N LEU A 263 -7.04 -12.20 -10.27
CA LEU A 263 -6.43 -11.80 -11.54
C LEU A 263 -6.64 -10.31 -11.78
N ALA A 264 -5.55 -9.57 -12.00
CA ALA A 264 -5.58 -8.13 -12.27
C ALA A 264 -4.96 -7.75 -13.61
N ASP A 265 -5.29 -6.55 -14.12
CA ASP A 265 -5.00 -6.09 -15.48
C ASP A 265 -3.61 -5.43 -15.68
N TYR A 266 -2.58 -5.88 -14.96
CA TYR A 266 -1.19 -5.46 -15.18
C TYR A 266 -0.34 -6.61 -15.75
N GLU A 267 0.72 -6.30 -16.49
CA GLU A 267 1.65 -7.32 -16.99
C GLU A 267 2.42 -7.98 -15.83
N ASP A 268 2.25 -9.30 -15.65
CA ASP A 268 2.82 -10.07 -14.55
C ASP A 268 4.27 -10.47 -14.83
N THR A 269 5.19 -9.68 -14.32
CA THR A 269 6.63 -9.93 -14.40
C THR A 269 7.29 -9.57 -13.07
N TYR A 270 8.50 -10.08 -12.85
CA TYR A 270 9.30 -9.78 -11.65
C TYR A 270 9.43 -8.26 -11.41
N TYR A 271 9.71 -7.48 -12.46
CA TYR A 271 9.87 -6.03 -12.36
C TYR A 271 8.54 -5.27 -12.14
N ASN A 272 7.41 -5.96 -12.24
CA ASN A 272 6.08 -5.43 -11.93
C ASN A 272 5.51 -5.99 -10.61
N LEU A 273 6.32 -6.66 -9.76
CA LEU A 273 5.86 -7.13 -8.45
C LEU A 273 5.24 -6.03 -7.59
N THR A 274 5.64 -4.78 -7.77
CA THR A 274 5.05 -3.66 -7.03
C THR A 274 3.61 -3.38 -7.45
N TRP A 275 3.23 -3.61 -8.71
CA TRP A 275 1.82 -3.61 -9.13
C TRP A 275 1.04 -4.71 -8.41
N LYS A 276 1.62 -5.91 -8.27
CA LYS A 276 1.04 -7.02 -7.51
C LYS A 276 0.86 -6.64 -6.03
N THR A 277 1.86 -6.04 -5.39
CA THR A 277 1.75 -5.57 -4.00
C THR A 277 0.69 -4.50 -3.82
N VAL A 278 0.62 -3.50 -4.71
CA VAL A 278 -0.45 -2.47 -4.68
C VAL A 278 -1.83 -3.11 -4.86
N THR A 279 -1.95 -4.05 -5.80
CA THR A 279 -3.17 -4.82 -6.06
C THR A 279 -3.59 -5.59 -4.81
N ASN A 280 -2.67 -6.29 -4.15
CA ASN A 280 -2.94 -7.07 -2.94
C ASN A 280 -3.44 -6.20 -1.79
N LEU A 281 -2.79 -5.06 -1.54
CA LEU A 281 -3.21 -4.12 -0.48
C LEU A 281 -4.62 -3.59 -0.74
N ARG A 282 -4.91 -3.19 -1.99
CA ARG A 282 -6.22 -2.65 -2.38
C ARG A 282 -7.30 -3.74 -2.40
N TRP A 283 -6.97 -4.95 -2.84
CA TRP A 283 -7.89 -6.08 -2.81
C TRP A 283 -8.26 -6.47 -1.37
N LEU A 284 -7.26 -6.60 -0.49
CA LEU A 284 -7.51 -6.86 0.94
C LEU A 284 -8.38 -5.77 1.58
N SER A 285 -8.10 -4.50 1.28
CA SER A 285 -8.88 -3.37 1.80
C SER A 285 -10.32 -3.29 1.26
N ALA A 286 -10.53 -3.59 -0.03
CA ALA A 286 -11.83 -3.40 -0.68
C ALA A 286 -12.75 -4.63 -0.63
N PHE A 287 -12.19 -5.83 -0.50
CA PHE A 287 -12.96 -7.09 -0.54
C PHE A 287 -13.04 -7.76 0.82
N CYS A 288 -11.99 -7.70 1.65
CA CYS A 288 -11.95 -8.44 2.91
C CYS A 288 -12.49 -7.61 4.08
N ASN A 289 -13.36 -8.23 4.90
CA ASN A 289 -13.77 -7.62 6.15
C ASN A 289 -12.64 -7.69 7.20
N LYS A 290 -11.92 -6.58 7.38
CA LYS A 290 -10.82 -6.43 8.34
C LYS A 290 -11.18 -6.63 9.83
N TYR A 291 -12.47 -6.76 10.16
CA TYR A 291 -12.91 -7.09 11.52
C TYR A 291 -13.00 -8.61 11.77
N HIS A 292 -12.83 -9.43 10.72
CA HIS A 292 -12.85 -10.90 10.85
C HIS A 292 -11.49 -11.47 11.27
N ALA A 293 -10.39 -10.80 10.94
CA ALA A 293 -9.02 -11.22 11.24
C ALA A 293 -8.24 -10.09 11.93
N ASN A 294 -7.20 -10.44 12.70
CA ASN A 294 -6.27 -9.47 13.26
C ASN A 294 -5.19 -9.05 12.26
N THR A 295 -4.86 -9.92 11.32
CA THR A 295 -3.81 -9.70 10.34
C THR A 295 -4.14 -10.45 9.05
N PHE A 296 -3.52 -10.03 7.97
CA PHE A 296 -3.50 -10.72 6.68
C PHE A 296 -2.08 -11.20 6.40
N MET A 297 -1.92 -12.27 5.63
CA MET A 297 -0.61 -12.75 5.22
C MET A 297 -0.43 -12.56 3.72
N ILE A 298 0.76 -12.12 3.32
CA ILE A 298 1.23 -12.18 1.93
C ILE A 298 2.47 -13.08 1.92
N ILE A 299 2.58 -13.98 0.95
CA ILE A 299 3.68 -14.95 0.85
C ILE A 299 4.01 -15.26 -0.61
N ASP A 300 5.26 -15.56 -0.94
CA ASP A 300 5.65 -16.10 -2.25
C ASP A 300 5.28 -17.58 -2.41
N ASP A 301 5.03 -18.01 -3.65
CA ASP A 301 4.62 -19.38 -3.98
C ASP A 301 5.74 -20.43 -3.89
N ASP A 302 6.98 -20.01 -3.66
CA ASP A 302 8.15 -20.86 -3.36
C ASP A 302 8.44 -20.99 -1.85
N HIS A 303 7.66 -20.30 -1.00
CA HIS A 303 7.70 -20.42 0.45
C HIS A 303 6.44 -21.13 0.98
N ARG A 304 6.53 -21.68 2.20
CA ARG A 304 5.45 -22.36 2.91
C ARG A 304 5.39 -21.87 4.35
N MET A 305 4.27 -22.14 5.02
CA MET A 305 4.06 -21.75 6.41
C MET A 305 3.58 -22.92 7.27
N ASN A 306 4.06 -23.01 8.51
CA ASN A 306 3.56 -23.98 9.49
C ASN A 306 2.36 -23.37 10.24
N LEU A 307 1.13 -23.76 9.89
CA LEU A 307 -0.07 -23.20 10.53
C LEU A 307 -0.14 -23.46 12.04
N SER A 308 0.48 -24.55 12.53
CA SER A 308 0.58 -24.84 13.97
C SER A 308 1.52 -23.89 14.72
N MET A 309 2.42 -23.19 14.01
CA MET A 309 3.23 -22.10 14.55
C MET A 309 2.60 -20.73 14.29
N VAL A 310 1.90 -20.56 13.16
CA VAL A 310 1.17 -19.32 12.86
C VAL A 310 0.05 -19.09 13.89
N ALA A 311 -0.72 -20.12 14.24
CA ALA A 311 -1.83 -19.99 15.19
C ALA A 311 -1.44 -19.38 16.56
N PRO A 312 -0.37 -19.83 17.26
CA PRO A 312 0.11 -19.16 18.46
C PRO A 312 0.79 -17.82 18.18
N PHE A 313 1.49 -17.63 17.05
CA PHE A 313 2.07 -16.35 16.67
C PHE A 313 1.01 -15.23 16.54
N LEU A 314 -0.17 -15.53 16.00
CA LEU A 314 -1.28 -14.57 15.92
C LEU A 314 -1.77 -14.07 17.29
N LYS A 315 -1.28 -14.67 18.39
CA LYS A 315 -1.60 -14.35 19.79
C LYS A 315 -0.35 -13.95 20.60
N SER A 316 0.83 -13.87 20.00
CA SER A 316 2.09 -13.62 20.72
C SER A 316 2.32 -12.16 21.08
N ALA A 317 1.52 -11.25 20.53
CA ALA A 317 1.55 -9.82 20.79
C ALA A 317 0.15 -9.31 21.15
N SER A 318 0.06 -8.06 21.65
CA SER A 318 -1.24 -7.45 21.94
C SER A 318 -2.08 -7.34 20.66
N THR A 319 -3.41 -7.42 20.79
CA THR A 319 -4.32 -7.24 19.65
C THR A 319 -4.06 -5.93 18.91
N GLU A 320 -3.75 -4.86 19.66
CA GLU A 320 -3.40 -3.57 19.08
C GLU A 320 -2.14 -3.67 18.20
N GLN A 321 -1.07 -4.26 18.73
CA GLN A 321 0.19 -4.40 18.00
C GLN A 321 0.02 -5.28 16.76
N MET A 322 -0.69 -6.41 16.87
CA MET A 322 -0.98 -7.31 15.74
C MET A 322 -1.78 -6.63 14.63
N ARG A 323 -2.70 -5.73 14.99
CA ARG A 323 -3.58 -5.04 14.02
C ARG A 323 -2.96 -3.78 13.43
N LYS A 324 -1.97 -3.16 14.09
CA LYS A 324 -1.38 -1.87 13.67
C LYS A 324 0.04 -1.93 13.11
N SER A 325 0.61 -3.12 12.96
CA SER A 325 2.02 -3.30 12.59
C SER A 325 2.20 -4.29 11.44
N ILE A 326 3.40 -4.33 10.89
CA ILE A 326 3.83 -5.35 9.93
C ILE A 326 4.85 -6.27 10.60
N PHE A 327 4.70 -7.57 10.39
CA PHE A 327 5.62 -8.58 10.92
C PHE A 327 6.22 -9.39 9.78
N GLY A 328 7.51 -9.68 9.87
CA GLY A 328 8.24 -10.47 8.88
C GLY A 328 9.72 -10.57 9.24
N PHE A 329 10.56 -11.04 8.32
CA PHE A 329 12.01 -10.89 8.47
C PHE A 329 12.43 -9.49 8.02
N ILE A 330 12.88 -8.64 8.94
CA ILE A 330 13.15 -7.22 8.66
C ILE A 330 14.60 -7.02 8.22
N ALA A 331 14.77 -6.60 6.96
CA ALA A 331 16.03 -6.11 6.44
C ALA A 331 16.26 -4.68 6.94
N ASN A 332 17.36 -4.44 7.67
CA ASN A 332 17.62 -3.14 8.31
C ASN A 332 18.67 -2.28 7.59
N TYR A 333 19.58 -2.90 6.83
CA TYR A 333 20.80 -2.24 6.36
C TYR A 333 21.20 -2.64 4.94
N ASP A 334 20.25 -3.10 4.14
CA ASP A 334 20.51 -3.47 2.76
C ASP A 334 20.98 -2.25 1.96
N LYS A 335 21.97 -2.48 1.10
CA LYS A 335 22.50 -1.45 0.20
C LYS A 335 21.76 -1.50 -1.12
N ALA A 336 21.51 -0.34 -1.72
CA ALA A 336 21.03 -0.30 -3.10
C ALA A 336 22.10 -0.85 -4.05
N LEU A 337 21.74 -1.89 -4.80
CA LEU A 337 22.59 -2.47 -5.83
C LEU A 337 22.66 -1.53 -7.03
N ARG A 338 23.87 -1.14 -7.44
CA ARG A 338 24.09 -0.08 -8.45
C ARG A 338 24.51 -0.60 -9.82
N SER A 339 24.66 -1.90 -9.98
CA SER A 339 25.03 -2.49 -11.26
C SER A 339 23.78 -2.82 -12.09
N PRO A 340 23.64 -2.30 -13.32
CA PRO A 340 22.52 -2.65 -14.19
C PRO A 340 22.46 -4.12 -14.63
N SER A 341 23.54 -4.89 -14.43
CA SER A 341 23.56 -6.34 -14.69
C SER A 341 22.82 -7.15 -13.63
N GLU A 342 22.51 -6.56 -12.47
CA GLU A 342 21.92 -7.25 -11.33
C GLU A 342 20.39 -7.25 -11.40
N LYS A 343 19.78 -8.38 -11.01
CA LYS A 343 18.31 -8.54 -10.93
C LYS A 343 17.66 -7.42 -10.13
N TRP A 344 18.32 -6.95 -9.06
CA TRP A 344 17.83 -5.92 -8.14
C TRP A 344 18.51 -4.56 -8.32
N TYR A 345 18.99 -4.24 -9.53
CA TYR A 345 19.54 -2.92 -9.84
C TYR A 345 18.61 -1.80 -9.34
N LEU A 346 19.18 -0.74 -8.78
CA LEU A 346 18.49 0.46 -8.33
C LEU A 346 19.26 1.70 -8.79
N SER A 347 18.65 2.48 -9.65
CA SER A 347 19.27 3.70 -10.17
C SER A 347 19.24 4.82 -9.12
N TYR A 348 20.15 5.79 -9.24
CA TYR A 348 20.15 6.96 -8.35
C TYR A 348 18.93 7.87 -8.55
N ARG A 349 18.22 7.78 -9.67
CA ARG A 349 16.97 8.52 -9.89
C ARG A 349 15.79 7.88 -9.15
N GLU A 350 15.88 6.57 -8.93
CA GLU A 350 14.89 5.76 -8.20
C GLU A 350 15.15 5.81 -6.68
N PHE A 351 16.39 5.57 -6.29
CA PHE A 351 16.82 5.58 -4.88
C PHE A 351 18.19 6.25 -4.78
N PRO A 352 18.26 7.56 -4.50
CA PRO A 352 19.52 8.30 -4.55
C PRO A 352 20.46 7.95 -3.39
N TRP A 353 19.93 7.44 -2.28
CA TRP A 353 20.66 7.04 -1.09
C TRP A 353 21.16 5.60 -1.18
N ASP A 354 22.31 5.32 -0.57
CA ASP A 354 23.00 4.02 -0.69
C ASP A 354 22.49 2.96 0.29
N LEU A 355 21.96 3.38 1.43
CA LEU A 355 21.32 2.52 2.41
C LEU A 355 19.82 2.59 2.22
N MET A 356 19.15 1.43 2.22
CA MET A 356 17.69 1.35 2.16
C MET A 356 17.10 1.59 3.55
N TYR A 357 15.90 2.16 3.60
CA TYR A 357 15.10 2.13 4.84
C TYR A 357 14.75 0.68 5.16
N GLN A 358 14.45 0.37 6.42
CA GLN A 358 14.05 -0.98 6.80
C GLN A 358 12.78 -1.44 6.07
N TYR A 359 12.71 -2.72 5.73
CA TYR A 359 11.55 -3.33 5.09
C TYR A 359 11.42 -4.82 5.46
N PRO A 360 10.20 -5.39 5.45
CA PRO A 360 10.03 -6.84 5.51
C PRO A 360 10.50 -7.46 4.19
N ARG A 361 11.37 -8.47 4.22
CA ARG A 361 11.81 -9.20 3.02
C ARG A 361 10.61 -9.73 2.23
N GLY A 362 10.71 -9.69 0.90
CA GLY A 362 9.58 -9.99 0.00
C GLY A 362 8.94 -11.38 0.13
N PHE A 363 9.62 -12.38 0.69
CA PHE A 363 9.10 -13.75 0.70
C PHE A 363 7.84 -13.94 1.54
N SER A 364 7.67 -13.19 2.63
CA SER A 364 6.47 -13.26 3.46
C SER A 364 6.36 -12.15 4.50
N GLN A 365 5.12 -11.72 4.74
CA GLN A 365 4.79 -10.75 5.76
C GLN A 365 3.35 -10.92 6.28
N PHE A 366 3.16 -10.60 7.55
CA PHE A 366 1.84 -10.37 8.16
C PHE A 366 1.57 -8.86 8.22
N ILE A 367 0.40 -8.44 7.76
CA ILE A 367 -0.02 -7.04 7.69
C ILE A 367 -1.25 -6.86 8.58
N GLY A 368 -1.11 -6.02 9.60
CA GLY A 368 -2.18 -5.74 10.55
C GLY A 368 -3.48 -5.25 9.87
N ALA A 369 -4.61 -5.73 10.37
CA ALA A 369 -5.90 -5.46 9.76
C ALA A 369 -6.34 -3.98 9.86
N ASP A 370 -5.88 -3.22 10.86
CA ASP A 370 -6.26 -1.81 11.03
C ASP A 370 -5.48 -0.85 10.15
N ILE A 371 -4.32 -1.28 9.63
CA ILE A 371 -3.49 -0.47 8.72
C ILE A 371 -3.77 -0.74 7.24
N ILE A 372 -4.53 -1.78 6.88
CA ILE A 372 -4.69 -2.19 5.48
C ILE A 372 -5.29 -1.09 4.59
N ASP A 373 -6.28 -0.34 5.10
CA ASP A 373 -6.90 0.77 4.36
C ASP A 373 -5.91 1.93 4.17
N ASP A 374 -5.16 2.23 5.22
CA ASP A 374 -4.17 3.31 5.21
C ASP A 374 -3.04 2.97 4.23
N MET A 375 -2.61 1.70 4.19
CA MET A 375 -1.63 1.17 3.25
C MET A 375 -2.14 1.18 1.81
N ALA A 376 -3.40 0.78 1.59
CA ALA A 376 -4.06 0.84 0.28
C ALA A 376 -4.14 2.28 -0.24
N ILE A 377 -4.49 3.26 0.60
CA ILE A 377 -4.52 4.67 0.22
C ILE A 377 -3.12 5.23 -0.02
N ALA A 378 -2.19 4.96 0.89
CA ALA A 378 -0.81 5.43 0.82
C ALA A 378 -0.05 4.89 -0.41
N SER A 379 -0.47 3.75 -0.94
CA SER A 379 0.08 3.19 -2.16
C SER A 379 -0.02 4.16 -3.36
N ALA A 380 -1.09 4.96 -3.42
CA ALA A 380 -1.30 5.94 -4.49
C ALA A 380 -0.43 7.21 -4.34
N TYR A 381 0.16 7.42 -3.17
CA TYR A 381 0.98 8.60 -2.81
C TYR A 381 2.47 8.25 -2.67
N THR A 382 2.86 7.04 -3.04
CA THR A 382 4.23 6.55 -2.91
C THR A 382 4.72 6.09 -4.26
N ARG A 383 5.87 6.61 -4.70
CA ARG A 383 6.43 6.21 -5.98
C ARG A 383 6.77 4.74 -5.94
N TYR A 384 6.32 4.00 -6.94
CA TYR A 384 6.59 2.57 -7.01
C TYR A 384 7.24 2.12 -8.30
N ASN A 385 7.29 2.99 -9.33
CA ASN A 385 7.93 2.67 -10.61
C ASN A 385 9.37 2.18 -10.35
N TYR A 386 9.64 0.91 -10.69
CA TYR A 386 10.93 0.22 -10.58
C TYR A 386 11.47 0.01 -9.15
N ALA A 387 10.71 0.36 -8.10
CA ALA A 387 11.09 0.00 -6.74
C ALA A 387 10.89 -1.51 -6.55
N PRO A 388 11.86 -2.26 -6.01
CA PRO A 388 11.61 -3.58 -5.44
C PRO A 388 10.40 -3.49 -4.50
N GLU A 389 9.51 -4.44 -4.59
CA GLU A 389 8.18 -4.37 -3.98
C GLU A 389 8.23 -4.39 -2.45
N ASP A 390 9.24 -5.05 -1.89
CA ASP A 390 9.51 -5.14 -0.46
C ASP A 390 10.09 -3.83 0.09
N VAL A 391 11.08 -3.25 -0.59
CA VAL A 391 11.59 -1.89 -0.34
C VAL A 391 10.46 -0.88 -0.44
N TYR A 392 9.62 -0.99 -1.46
CA TYR A 392 8.44 -0.14 -1.62
C TYR A 392 7.50 -0.26 -0.43
N LEU A 393 7.16 -1.48 0.01
CA LEU A 393 6.30 -1.70 1.18
C LEU A 393 6.88 -1.05 2.44
N GLY A 394 8.20 -1.16 2.66
CA GLY A 394 8.91 -0.45 3.73
C GLY A 394 8.79 1.08 3.61
N MET A 395 8.89 1.64 2.41
CA MET A 395 8.71 3.07 2.18
C MET A 395 7.27 3.55 2.43
N VAL A 396 6.25 2.74 2.09
CA VAL A 396 4.86 3.07 2.42
C VAL A 396 4.67 3.03 3.95
N ALA A 397 5.20 2.02 4.64
CA ALA A 397 5.15 1.90 6.09
C ALA A 397 5.84 3.09 6.78
N PHE A 398 7.03 3.49 6.30
CA PHE A 398 7.77 4.66 6.79
C PHE A 398 6.93 5.94 6.73
N LYS A 399 6.25 6.19 5.60
CA LYS A 399 5.44 7.39 5.40
C LYS A 399 4.21 7.43 6.30
N LEU A 400 3.64 6.27 6.62
CA LEU A 400 2.52 6.16 7.56
C LEU A 400 2.99 6.16 9.02
N GLY A 401 4.27 5.87 9.28
CA GLY A 401 4.77 5.59 10.62
C GLY A 401 4.24 4.28 11.19
N VAL A 402 4.09 3.26 10.32
CA VAL A 402 3.75 1.90 10.71
C VAL A 402 5.01 1.20 11.20
N GLU A 403 4.91 0.51 12.33
CA GLU A 403 6.03 -0.23 12.91
C GLU A 403 6.26 -1.56 12.20
N LEU A 404 7.53 -1.93 12.07
CA LEU A 404 7.98 -3.21 11.54
C LEU A 404 8.54 -4.04 12.69
N HIS A 405 8.12 -5.29 12.81
CA HIS A 405 8.60 -6.22 13.83
C HIS A 405 9.25 -7.45 13.20
N ASN A 406 10.45 -7.77 13.65
CA ASN A 406 11.16 -8.96 13.21
C ASN A 406 10.52 -10.23 13.77
N VAL A 407 10.47 -11.28 12.95
CA VAL A 407 10.02 -12.61 13.34
C VAL A 407 11.11 -13.63 13.02
N ASP A 408 11.82 -14.07 14.06
CA ASP A 408 13.03 -14.90 13.93
C ASP A 408 12.77 -16.30 13.36
N SER A 409 11.52 -16.76 13.37
CA SER A 409 11.10 -18.06 12.82
C SER A 409 10.69 -18.00 11.34
N MET A 410 10.85 -16.85 10.69
CA MET A 410 10.65 -16.66 9.25
C MET A 410 12.01 -16.52 8.56
N TYR A 411 12.28 -17.37 7.58
CA TYR A 411 13.61 -17.48 6.95
C TYR A 411 13.53 -17.22 5.45
N ASP A 412 14.38 -16.31 4.97
CA ASP A 412 14.50 -15.96 3.55
C ASP A 412 15.37 -16.99 2.80
N HIS A 413 14.77 -17.75 1.87
CA HIS A 413 15.48 -18.71 1.00
C HIS A 413 16.46 -19.61 1.79
N GLY A 414 17.78 -19.51 1.50
CA GLY A 414 18.82 -20.33 2.12
C GLY A 414 19.14 -19.98 3.58
N GLN A 415 18.53 -18.92 4.14
CA GLN A 415 18.77 -18.53 5.52
C GLN A 415 18.42 -19.63 6.52
N TYR A 416 17.40 -20.45 6.25
CA TYR A 416 17.05 -21.53 7.16
C TYR A 416 18.23 -22.50 7.34
N ALA A 417 18.86 -22.94 6.25
CA ALA A 417 20.03 -23.82 6.30
C ALA A 417 21.25 -23.18 6.97
N ILE A 418 21.43 -21.85 6.82
CA ILE A 418 22.58 -21.12 7.36
C ILE A 418 22.42 -20.80 8.85
N MET A 419 21.24 -20.31 9.23
CA MET A 419 20.99 -19.72 10.56
C MET A 419 20.45 -20.72 11.56
N ASN A 420 19.76 -21.77 11.11
CA ASN A 420 19.12 -22.73 11.99
C ASN A 420 19.95 -24.02 12.16
N THR A 421 21.14 -23.87 12.73
CA THR A 421 22.05 -25.00 13.02
C THR A 421 21.45 -26.02 13.99
N GLY A 422 20.46 -25.62 14.79
CA GLY A 422 19.72 -26.48 15.72
C GLY A 422 18.49 -27.19 15.14
N LYS A 423 18.19 -27.03 13.83
CA LYS A 423 17.02 -27.61 13.15
C LYS A 423 15.67 -27.35 13.84
N GLN A 424 15.52 -26.17 14.46
CA GLN A 424 14.23 -25.74 15.01
C GLN A 424 13.17 -25.64 13.89
N PRO A 425 11.90 -25.91 14.15
CA PRO A 425 10.87 -25.80 13.11
C PRO A 425 10.77 -24.35 12.60
N ALA A 426 10.68 -24.17 11.29
CA ALA A 426 10.40 -22.87 10.69
C ALA A 426 8.90 -22.56 10.74
N MET A 427 8.55 -21.32 11.08
CA MET A 427 7.19 -20.85 10.86
C MET A 427 6.98 -20.54 9.38
N VAL A 428 7.96 -19.91 8.72
CA VAL A 428 7.98 -19.69 7.27
C VAL A 428 9.39 -19.96 6.75
N ALA A 429 9.50 -20.76 5.69
CA ALA A 429 10.76 -20.96 4.96
C ALA A 429 10.45 -21.44 3.53
N ARG A 430 11.49 -21.60 2.71
CA ARG A 430 11.39 -22.15 1.36
C ARG A 430 10.73 -23.54 1.39
N ARG A 431 9.95 -23.87 0.36
CA ARG A 431 9.05 -25.05 0.32
C ARG A 431 9.74 -26.40 0.58
N ASP A 432 10.99 -26.55 0.17
CA ASP A 432 11.82 -27.74 0.33
C ASP A 432 12.11 -28.09 1.80
N TYR A 433 11.83 -27.18 2.74
CA TYR A 433 11.92 -27.46 4.18
C TYR A 433 10.59 -27.92 4.79
N PHE A 434 9.54 -28.06 3.98
CA PHE A 434 8.18 -28.45 4.38
C PHE A 434 7.64 -29.66 3.63
N GLU A 435 8.35 -30.08 2.57
CA GLU A 435 8.01 -31.19 1.68
C GLU A 435 8.42 -32.56 2.26
#